data_AF-A0A8J2ZJU7-F1
#
_entry.id   AF-A0A8J2ZJU7-F1
#
_cell.length_a   1.000
_cell.length_b   1.000
_cell.length_c   1.000
_cell.angle_alpha   90.00
_cell.angle_beta   90.00
_cell.angle_gamma   90.00
#
_symmetry.space_group_name_H-M   'P 1'
#
loop_
_entity.id
_entity.type
_entity.pdbx_description
1 polymer ?
#
loop_
_entity_poly.entity_id
_entity_poly.type
_entity_poly.pdbx_seq_one_letter_code
_entity_poly.pdbx_strand_id
1 'polypeptide(L)'
;MSGQYWAVIGLLAIAAFAIRVTGLIAGGRIRASRHAWVLDDLPGLIVVSLVASSLAGQPLATWIAAGVALGVAIGTNHVIATMALGMAAFAGLGWLGV
;
A
#
# COMPACT_ATOMS: atom_id res chain seq x y z
N MET A 1 -31.47 5.75 -10.07
CA MET A 1 -30.45 4.90 -9.41
C MET A 1 -31.14 3.63 -8.94
N SER A 2 -30.74 2.45 -9.44
CA SER A 2 -31.46 1.20 -9.18
C SER A 2 -31.26 0.70 -7.74
N GLY A 3 -32.23 -0.06 -7.20
CA GLY A 3 -32.15 -0.63 -5.85
C GLY A 3 -30.94 -1.55 -5.62
N GLN A 4 -30.36 -2.09 -6.70
CA GLN A 4 -29.13 -2.89 -6.64
C GLN A 4 -27.91 -2.07 -6.20
N TYR A 5 -27.78 -0.80 -6.62
CA TYR A 5 -26.68 0.05 -6.17
C TYR A 5 -26.77 0.34 -4.68
N TRP A 6 -27.97 0.60 -4.16
CA TRP A 6 -28.20 0.81 -2.73
C TRP A 6 -27.89 -0.44 -1.88
N ALA A 7 -28.20 -1.63 -2.39
CA ALA A 7 -27.84 -2.89 -1.75
C ALA A 7 -26.31 -3.09 -1.68
N VAL A 8 -25.58 -2.81 -2.77
CA VAL A 8 -24.11 -2.88 -2.80
C VAL A 8 -23.48 -1.85 -1.86
N ILE A 9 -23.99 -0.62 -1.87
CA ILE A 9 -23.53 0.44 -0.95
C ILE A 9 -23.74 0.01 0.50
N GLY A 10 -24.93 -0.51 0.84
CA GLY A 10 -25.22 -1.01 2.17
C GLY A 10 -24.30 -2.15 2.59
N LEU A 11 -24.04 -3.10 1.68
CA LEU A 11 -23.12 -4.21 1.93
C LEU A 11 -21.67 -3.74 2.16
N LEU A 12 -21.18 -2.83 1.32
CA LEU A 12 -19.84 -2.25 1.47
C LEU A 12 -19.72 -1.45 2.77
N ALA A 13 -20.76 -0.72 3.16
CA ALA A 13 -20.79 0.02 4.41
C ALA A 13 -20.71 -0.92 5.63
N ILE A 14 -21.51 -2.00 5.64
CA ILE A 14 -21.48 -3.02 6.69
C ILE A 14 -20.11 -3.70 6.74
N ALA A 15 -19.55 -4.09 5.59
CA ALA A 15 -18.25 -4.74 5.52
C ALA A 15 -17.13 -3.83 6.06
N ALA A 16 -17.10 -2.57 5.62
CA ALA A 16 -16.11 -1.59 6.08
C ALA A 16 -16.22 -1.33 7.60
N PHE A 17 -17.45 -1.27 8.13
CA PHE A 17 -17.68 -1.12 9.56
C PHE A 17 -17.22 -2.36 10.34
N ALA A 18 -17.58 -3.56 9.89
CA ALA A 18 -17.19 -4.81 10.51
C ALA A 18 -15.66 -4.99 10.56
N ILE A 19 -14.96 -4.63 9.48
CA ILE A 19 -13.48 -4.65 9.44
C ILE A 19 -12.90 -3.71 10.49
N ARG A 20 -13.39 -2.48 10.61
CA ARG A 20 -12.92 -1.51 11.62
C ARG A 20 -13.17 -1.99 13.05
N VAL A 21 -14.38 -2.48 13.34
CA VAL A 21 -14.73 -2.99 14.68
C VAL A 21 -13.83 -4.17 15.05
N THR A 22 -13.66 -5.11 14.12
CA THR A 22 -12.79 -6.28 14.32
C THR A 22 -11.34 -5.86 14.55
N GLY A 23 -10.84 -4.90 13.76
CA GLY A 23 -9.50 -4.33 13.90
C GLY A 23 -9.28 -3.64 15.24
N LEU A 24 -10.26 -2.89 15.76
CA LEU A 24 -10.17 -2.23 17.07
C LEU A 24 -10.16 -3.24 18.23
N ILE A 25 -11.01 -4.26 18.17
CA ILE A 25 -11.07 -5.31 19.21
C ILE A 25 -9.79 -6.16 19.18
N ALA A 26 -9.36 -6.60 18.00
CA ALA A 26 -8.15 -7.39 17.84
C ALA A 26 -6.90 -6.58 18.22
N GLY A 27 -6.80 -5.34 17.75
CA GLY A 27 -5.70 -4.43 18.07
C GLY A 27 -5.61 -4.11 19.56
N GLY A 28 -6.74 -3.89 20.23
CA GLY A 28 -6.79 -3.69 21.68
C GLY A 28 -6.31 -4.92 22.48
N ARG A 29 -6.69 -6.13 22.04
CA ARG A 29 -6.24 -7.39 22.68
C ARG A 29 -4.76 -7.69 22.44
N ILE A 30 -4.25 -7.45 21.22
CA ILE A 30 -2.84 -7.68 20.89
C ILE A 30 -1.95 -6.66 21.61
N ARG A 31 -2.38 -5.40 21.71
CA ARG A 31 -1.66 -4.33 22.43
C ARG A 31 -1.57 -4.58 23.94
N ALA A 32 -2.56 -5.26 24.53
CA ALA A 32 -2.53 -5.69 25.93
C ALA A 32 -1.57 -6.88 26.19
N SER A 33 -1.01 -7.49 25.14
CA SER A 33 -0.08 -8.62 25.22
C SER A 33 1.36 -8.19 24.96
N ARG A 34 2.33 -9.08 25.25
CA ARG A 34 3.77 -8.89 24.97
C ARG A 34 4.11 -8.77 23.47
N HIS A 35 3.15 -9.00 22.57
CA HIS A 35 3.33 -8.92 21.11
C HIS A 35 2.96 -7.55 20.52
N ALA A 36 2.93 -6.49 21.36
CA ALA A 36 2.65 -5.13 20.91
C ALA A 36 3.59 -4.66 19.78
N TRP A 37 4.84 -5.15 19.72
CA TRP A 37 5.77 -4.82 18.63
C TRP A 37 5.14 -5.11 17.26
N VAL A 38 4.36 -6.21 17.15
CA VAL A 38 3.84 -6.66 15.86
C VAL A 38 2.92 -5.60 15.28
N LEU A 39 2.15 -4.89 16.12
CA LEU A 39 1.25 -3.81 15.68
C LEU A 39 2.01 -2.55 15.21
N ASP A 40 3.22 -2.32 15.71
CA ASP A 40 4.01 -1.14 15.35
C ASP A 40 4.66 -1.33 13.95
N ASP A 41 5.07 -2.55 13.61
CA ASP A 41 5.66 -2.90 12.31
C ASP A 41 4.62 -3.32 11.24
N LEU A 42 3.41 -3.72 11.68
CA LEU A 42 2.33 -4.19 10.80
C LEU A 42 2.01 -3.25 9.64
N PRO A 43 1.89 -1.92 9.84
CA PRO A 43 1.58 -1.00 8.74
C PRO A 43 2.64 -1.04 7.66
N GLY A 44 3.92 -1.08 8.03
CA GLY A 44 5.03 -1.18 7.10
C GLY A 44 5.00 -2.50 6.32
N LEU A 45 4.79 -3.63 7.02
CA LEU A 45 4.71 -4.95 6.40
C LEU A 45 3.53 -5.07 5.42
N ILE A 46 2.37 -4.49 5.74
CA ILE A 46 1.23 -4.44 4.81
C ILE A 46 1.62 -3.65 3.55
N VAL A 47 2.20 -2.46 3.70
CA VAL A 47 2.58 -1.62 2.55
C VAL A 47 3.58 -2.36 1.66
N VAL A 48 4.62 -2.98 2.23
CA VAL A 48 5.62 -3.74 1.47
C VAL A 48 5.00 -4.95 0.77
N SER A 49 4.12 -5.69 1.44
CA SER A 49 3.44 -6.84 0.82
C SER A 49 2.52 -6.43 -0.34
N LEU A 50 1.83 -5.29 -0.19
CA LEU A 50 0.98 -4.72 -1.24
C LEU A 50 1.83 -4.30 -2.45
N VAL A 51 2.91 -3.56 -2.21
CA VAL A 51 3.85 -3.12 -3.26
C VAL A 51 4.44 -4.33 -3.99
N ALA A 52 4.90 -5.35 -3.26
CA ALA A 52 5.45 -6.57 -3.85
C ALA A 52 4.41 -7.31 -4.72
N SER A 53 3.18 -7.47 -4.21
CA SER A 53 2.09 -8.09 -4.99
C SER A 53 1.73 -7.29 -6.24
N SER A 54 1.77 -5.95 -6.17
CA SER A 54 1.51 -5.06 -7.29
C SER A 54 2.63 -5.07 -8.34
N LEU A 55 3.86 -5.44 -7.96
CA LEU A 55 5.03 -5.54 -8.86
C LEU A 55 5.16 -6.90 -9.54
N ALA A 56 4.60 -7.97 -8.95
CA ALA A 56 4.80 -9.36 -9.39
C ALA A 56 4.41 -9.64 -10.86
N GLY A 57 3.55 -8.83 -11.48
CA GLY A 57 3.13 -8.97 -12.88
C GLY A 57 3.55 -7.82 -13.80
N GLN A 58 4.41 -6.92 -13.34
CA GLN A 58 4.77 -5.70 -14.07
C GLN A 58 6.03 -5.88 -14.93
N PRO A 59 6.16 -5.12 -16.04
CA PRO A 59 7.33 -5.18 -16.90
C PRO A 59 8.60 -4.69 -16.18
N LEU A 60 9.76 -5.07 -16.74
CA LEU A 60 11.07 -4.79 -16.16
C LEU A 60 11.31 -3.29 -15.92
N ALA A 61 10.79 -2.42 -16.79
CA ALA A 61 10.86 -0.96 -16.63
C ALA A 61 10.19 -0.49 -15.33
N THR A 62 9.04 -1.05 -14.95
CA THR A 62 8.34 -0.74 -13.70
C THR A 62 9.15 -1.18 -12.49
N TRP A 63 9.85 -2.32 -12.58
CA TRP A 63 10.75 -2.79 -11.52
C TRP A 63 11.95 -1.85 -11.33
N ILE A 64 12.56 -1.37 -12.42
CA ILE A 64 13.67 -0.42 -12.37
C ILE A 64 13.20 0.91 -11.75
N ALA A 65 12.06 1.43 -12.19
CA ALA A 65 11.50 2.66 -11.63
C ALA A 65 11.16 2.53 -10.14
N ALA A 66 10.59 1.39 -9.72
CA ALA A 66 10.32 1.10 -8.32
C ALA A 66 11.63 1.03 -7.50
N GLY A 67 12.69 0.44 -8.06
CA GLY A 67 14.02 0.42 -7.45
C GLY A 67 14.61 1.82 -7.25
N VAL A 68 14.48 2.70 -8.25
CA VAL A 68 14.89 4.10 -8.13
C VAL A 68 14.09 4.83 -7.05
N ALA A 69 12.77 4.66 -7.03
CA ALA A 69 11.91 5.25 -6.00
C ALA A 69 12.30 4.79 -4.59
N LEU A 70 12.62 3.49 -4.42
CA LEU A 70 13.09 2.92 -3.17
C LEU A 70 14.47 3.47 -2.76
N GLY A 71 15.41 3.59 -3.69
CA GLY A 71 16.73 4.17 -3.43
C GLY A 71 16.63 5.63 -2.95
N VAL A 72 15.77 6.42 -3.58
CA VAL A 72 15.48 7.80 -3.15
C VAL A 72 14.83 7.82 -1.78
N ALA A 73 13.92 6.88 -1.48
CA ALA A 73 13.22 6.83 -0.21
C ALA A 73 14.20 6.61 0.95
N ILE A 74 15.12 5.65 0.77
CA ILE A 74 16.15 5.33 1.75
C ILE A 74 17.10 6.50 1.97
N GLY A 75 17.47 7.22 0.90
CA GLY A 75 18.43 8.33 0.99
C GLY A 75 17.85 9.64 1.50
N THR A 76 16.58 9.93 1.22
CA THR A 76 16.00 11.27 1.46
C THR A 76 14.94 11.31 2.55
N ASN A 77 14.32 10.18 2.91
CA ASN A 77 13.13 10.13 3.79
C ASN A 77 12.00 11.11 3.37
N HIS A 78 11.99 11.57 2.11
CA HIS A 78 11.03 12.56 1.60
C HIS A 78 10.07 11.92 0.59
N VAL A 79 8.80 11.81 0.98
CA VAL A 79 7.73 11.21 0.15
C VAL A 79 7.54 11.94 -1.19
N ILE A 80 7.71 13.25 -1.22
CA ILE A 80 7.54 14.03 -2.46
C ILE A 80 8.66 13.71 -3.45
N ALA A 81 9.90 13.61 -2.95
CA ALA A 81 11.06 13.30 -3.77
C ALA A 81 10.96 11.89 -4.35
N THR A 82 10.48 10.92 -3.57
CA THR A 82 10.31 9.53 -4.03
C THR A 82 9.26 9.41 -5.11
N MET A 83 8.13 10.11 -4.97
CA MET A 83 7.10 10.13 -6.00
C MET A 83 7.60 10.79 -7.29
N ALA A 84 8.23 11.96 -7.19
CA ALA A 84 8.71 12.69 -8.36
C ALA A 84 9.81 11.93 -9.13
N LEU A 85 10.81 11.41 -8.42
CA LEU A 85 11.93 10.71 -9.04
C LEU A 85 11.54 9.31 -9.54
N GLY A 86 10.66 8.59 -8.85
CA GLY A 86 10.11 7.33 -9.33
C GLY A 86 9.31 7.48 -10.63
N MET A 87 8.45 8.51 -10.68
CA MET A 87 7.69 8.84 -11.89
C MET A 87 8.60 9.30 -13.04
N ALA A 88 9.61 10.14 -12.75
CA ALA A 88 10.57 10.58 -13.75
C ALA A 88 11.40 9.41 -14.31
N ALA A 89 11.81 8.46 -13.46
CA ALA A 89 12.51 7.26 -13.89
C ALA A 89 11.64 6.38 -14.79
N PHE A 90 10.37 6.16 -14.41
CA PHE A 90 9.42 5.40 -15.24
C PHE A 90 9.17 6.06 -16.59
N ALA A 91 8.92 7.38 -16.59
CA ALA A 91 8.70 8.15 -17.81
C ALA A 91 9.94 8.14 -18.72
N GLY A 92 11.13 8.27 -18.14
CA GLY A 92 12.39 8.21 -18.87
C GLY A 92 12.64 6.85 -19.52
N LEU A 93 12.39 5.76 -18.80
CA LEU A 93 12.49 4.39 -19.33
C LEU A 93 11.48 4.14 -20.44
N GLY A 94 10.23 4.56 -20.27
CA GLY A 94 9.20 4.45 -21.29
C GLY A 94 9.54 5.27 -22.55
N TRP A 95 10.20 6.42 -22.41
CA TRP A 95 10.66 7.23 -23.54
C TRP A 95 11.83 6.59 -24.30
N LEU A 96 12.66 5.82 -23.60
CA LEU A 96 13.76 5.02 -24.17
C LEU A 96 13.29 3.70 -24.80
N GLY A 97 11.99 3.38 -24.73
CA GLY A 97 11.41 2.18 -25.33
C GLY A 97 11.70 0.88 -24.58
N VAL A 98 12.03 0.97 -23.29
CA VAL A 98 12.27 -0.17 -22.38
C VAL A 98 11.04 -0.45 -21.53
#